data_AF-A0A972P0K5-F1
#
_entry.id   AF-A0A972P0K5-F1
#
_cell.length_a   1.000
_cell.length_b   1.000
_cell.length_c   1.000
_cell.angle_alpha   90.00
_cell.angle_beta   90.00
_cell.angle_gamma   90.00
#
_symmetry.space_group_name_H-M   'P 1'
#
loop_
_entity.id
_entity.type
_entity.pdbx_description
1 polymer ?
#
loop_
_entity_poly.entity_id
_entity_poly.type
_entity_poly.pdbx_seq_one_letter_code
_entity_poly.pdbx_strand_id
1 'polypeptide(L)'
;MHKACPPEAWTPGLPSLPRAGKLVDAGMLALIPQSRDADAHDLPIKQQVYRLLGIDQAAVSSEGYVAHSPDHFDLLAALHQASDERGAATRSPTWRFVSNRRTTVDALVSVGAVCSLVDANSTAEFEYLGFWLPLSKGQLGKSHAG
;
A
#
# COMPACT_ATOMS: atom_id res chain seq x y z
N MET A 1 -24.77 -6.27 10.12
CA MET A 1 -23.50 -5.54 9.94
C MET A 1 -23.77 -4.08 10.29
N HIS A 2 -23.43 -3.65 11.50
CA HIS A 2 -23.46 -2.24 11.88
C HIS A 2 -22.01 -1.76 11.91
N LYS A 3 -21.66 -0.75 11.10
CA LYS A 3 -20.40 -0.03 11.31
C LYS A 3 -20.46 0.55 12.73
N ALA A 4 -19.41 0.36 13.52
CA ALA A 4 -19.30 0.84 14.91
C ALA A 4 -19.13 2.37 14.96
N CYS A 5 -19.99 3.10 14.27
CA CYS A 5 -20.03 4.55 14.36
C CYS A 5 -20.79 4.93 15.62
N PRO A 6 -20.23 5.82 16.46
CA PRO A 6 -20.92 6.30 17.66
C PRO A 6 -22.24 6.98 17.27
N PRO A 7 -23.29 6.93 18.12
CA PRO A 7 -24.62 7.43 17.78
C PRO A 7 -24.61 8.92 17.38
N GLU A 8 -23.68 9.70 17.92
CA GLU A 8 -23.45 11.11 17.61
C GLU A 8 -23.06 11.32 16.14
N ALA A 9 -22.45 10.34 15.47
CA ALA A 9 -22.08 10.41 14.05
C ALA A 9 -23.28 10.51 13.11
N TRP A 10 -24.48 10.21 13.60
CA TRP A 10 -25.74 10.28 12.84
C TRP A 10 -26.58 11.52 13.20
N THR A 11 -26.04 12.43 14.02
CA THR A 11 -26.76 13.62 14.46
C THR A 11 -27.08 14.53 13.26
N PRO A 12 -28.34 14.98 13.10
CA PRO A 12 -28.72 15.94 12.09
C PRO A 12 -27.87 17.22 12.21
N GLY A 13 -27.35 17.73 11.08
CA GLY A 13 -26.56 18.96 11.04
C GLY A 13 -25.04 18.77 11.04
N LEU A 14 -24.53 17.55 11.21
CA LEU A 14 -23.13 17.25 10.93
C LEU A 14 -22.85 17.26 9.41
N PRO A 15 -21.64 17.65 8.96
CA PRO A 15 -21.27 17.59 7.55
C PRO A 15 -21.48 16.18 7.02
N SER A 16 -22.39 16.03 6.06
CA SER A 16 -22.71 14.71 5.53
C SER A 16 -21.57 14.20 4.65
N LEU A 17 -20.94 13.12 5.09
CA LEU A 17 -20.17 12.19 4.26
C LEU A 17 -21.08 11.59 3.16
N PRO A 18 -20.53 10.99 2.08
CA PRO A 18 -21.26 10.84 0.82
C PRO A 18 -22.65 10.20 0.98
N ARG A 19 -23.69 10.92 0.54
CA ARG A 19 -25.08 10.44 0.52
C ARG A 19 -25.35 9.82 -0.84
N ALA A 20 -25.74 8.55 -0.87
CA ALA A 20 -26.01 7.82 -2.11
C ALA A 20 -24.87 7.93 -3.15
N GLY A 21 -23.61 7.91 -2.69
CA GLY A 21 -22.43 8.00 -3.54
C GLY A 21 -22.05 9.41 -4.02
N LYS A 22 -22.77 10.46 -3.59
CA LYS A 22 -22.41 11.85 -3.89
C LYS A 22 -21.84 12.53 -2.65
N LEU A 23 -20.64 13.10 -2.78
CA LEU A 23 -20.06 13.95 -1.75
C LEU A 23 -20.89 15.23 -1.65
N VAL A 24 -21.37 15.55 -0.45
CA VAL A 24 -22.36 16.62 -0.24
C VAL A 24 -21.71 17.90 0.28
N ASP A 25 -20.46 17.82 0.73
CA ASP A 25 -19.70 18.98 1.21
C ASP A 25 -18.88 19.63 0.10
N ALA A 26 -19.21 20.89 -0.22
CA ALA A 26 -18.56 21.65 -1.28
C ALA A 26 -17.08 21.94 -0.98
N GLY A 27 -16.71 22.07 0.30
CA GLY A 27 -15.32 22.25 0.72
C GLY A 27 -14.47 21.01 0.41
N MET A 28 -14.92 19.83 0.82
CA MET A 28 -14.26 18.56 0.51
C MET A 28 -14.21 18.28 -0.99
N LEU A 29 -15.26 18.64 -1.75
CA LEU A 29 -15.27 18.51 -3.22
C LEU A 29 -14.13 19.29 -3.87
N ALA A 30 -13.76 20.45 -3.33
CA ALA A 30 -12.64 21.25 -3.83
C ALA A 30 -11.27 20.72 -3.37
N LEU A 31 -11.19 20.11 -2.18
CA LEU A 31 -9.92 19.61 -1.62
C LEU A 31 -9.45 18.29 -2.25
N ILE A 32 -10.36 17.42 -2.67
CA ILE A 32 -10.01 16.14 -3.33
C ILE A 32 -9.14 16.34 -4.58
N PRO A 33 -9.52 17.18 -5.57
CA PRO A 33 -8.68 17.39 -6.75
C PRO A 33 -7.35 18.05 -6.36
N GLN A 34 -7.35 19.03 -5.45
CA GLN A 34 -6.11 19.67 -4.98
C GLN A 34 -5.14 18.67 -4.36
N SER A 35 -5.64 17.74 -3.54
CA SER A 35 -4.82 16.66 -2.97
C SER A 35 -4.23 15.76 -4.04
N ARG A 36 -5.03 15.38 -5.05
CA ARG A 36 -4.58 14.52 -6.16
C ARG A 36 -3.55 15.22 -7.04
N ASP A 37 -3.75 16.51 -7.29
CA ASP A 37 -2.82 17.33 -8.07
C ASP A 37 -1.50 17.50 -7.33
N ALA A 38 -1.53 17.69 -6.00
CA ALA A 38 -0.34 17.70 -5.16
C ALA A 38 0.40 16.35 -5.21
N ASP A 39 -0.32 15.23 -5.09
CA ASP A 39 0.28 13.89 -5.18
C ASP A 39 0.92 13.64 -6.56
N ALA A 40 0.27 14.08 -7.64
CA ALA A 40 0.80 13.97 -8.99
C ALA A 40 2.03 14.87 -9.20
N HIS A 41 2.02 16.07 -8.63
CA HIS A 41 3.17 16.99 -8.65
C HIS A 41 4.38 16.41 -7.93
N ASP A 42 4.16 15.72 -6.80
CA ASP A 42 5.22 15.09 -6.01
C ASP A 42 5.74 13.77 -6.59
N LEU A 43 5.05 13.19 -7.59
CA LEU A 43 5.38 11.87 -8.12
C LEU A 43 6.85 11.76 -8.61
N PRO A 44 7.41 12.72 -9.38
CA PRO A 44 8.78 12.59 -9.88
C PRO A 44 9.83 12.54 -8.76
N ILE A 45 9.66 13.37 -7.72
CA ILE A 45 10.61 13.39 -6.60
C ILE A 45 10.47 12.13 -5.72
N LYS A 46 9.24 11.65 -5.50
CA LYS A 46 9.00 10.37 -4.79
C LYS A 46 9.63 9.18 -5.54
N GLN A 47 9.50 9.14 -6.87
CA GLN A 47 10.11 8.09 -7.69
C GLN A 47 11.64 8.10 -7.62
N GLN A 48 12.26 9.29 -7.60
CA GLN A 48 13.69 9.45 -7.44
C GLN A 48 14.17 8.92 -6.08
N VAL A 49 13.47 9.26 -4.99
CA VAL A 49 13.78 8.74 -3.65
C VAL A 49 13.72 7.21 -3.63
N TYR A 50 12.65 6.60 -4.15
CA TYR A 50 12.54 5.14 -4.20
C TYR A 50 13.66 4.50 -5.01
N ARG A 51 14.02 5.09 -6.15
CA ARG A 51 15.14 4.62 -6.97
C ARG A 51 16.48 4.67 -6.23
N LEU A 52 16.76 5.77 -5.52
CA LEU A 52 17.99 5.92 -4.73
C LEU A 52 18.07 4.90 -3.59
N LEU A 53 16.93 4.51 -3.04
CA LEU A 53 16.82 3.52 -1.96
C LEU A 53 16.67 2.08 -2.46
N GLY A 54 16.65 1.84 -3.78
CA GLY A 54 16.42 0.50 -4.34
C GLY A 54 15.01 -0.06 -4.13
N ILE A 55 14.04 0.81 -3.80
CA ILE A 55 12.66 0.42 -3.51
C ILE A 55 11.86 0.30 -4.82
N ASP A 56 11.41 -0.90 -5.12
CA ASP A 56 10.60 -1.21 -6.31
C ASP A 56 9.55 -2.32 -6.08
N GLN A 57 9.29 -2.68 -4.81
CA GLN A 57 8.38 -3.75 -4.43
C GLN A 57 7.06 -3.18 -3.92
N ALA A 58 5.94 -3.78 -4.34
CA ALA A 58 4.61 -3.39 -3.86
C ALA A 58 3.74 -4.61 -3.58
N ALA A 59 3.00 -4.58 -2.47
CA ALA A 59 1.97 -5.59 -2.22
C ALA A 59 0.80 -5.41 -3.19
N VAL A 60 0.14 -6.53 -3.52
CA VAL A 60 -1.16 -6.48 -4.20
C VAL A 60 -2.19 -5.83 -3.28
N SER A 61 -2.84 -4.77 -3.77
CA SER A 61 -3.93 -4.11 -3.06
C SER A 61 -5.00 -5.14 -2.69
N SER A 62 -5.51 -5.08 -1.45
CA SER A 62 -6.41 -6.05 -0.79
C SER A 62 -5.77 -7.31 -0.19
N GLU A 63 -4.46 -7.52 -0.34
CA GLU A 63 -3.80 -8.70 0.23
C GLU A 63 -2.83 -8.36 1.38
N GLY A 64 -2.26 -7.16 1.38
CA GLY A 64 -1.38 -6.70 2.44
C GLY A 64 -0.63 -5.42 2.09
N TYR A 65 0.44 -5.16 2.83
CA TYR A 65 1.36 -4.05 2.61
C TYR A 65 2.82 -4.54 2.58
N VAL A 66 3.67 -3.77 1.91
CA VAL A 66 5.13 -3.88 1.96
C VAL A 66 5.63 -2.68 2.77
N ALA A 67 6.31 -2.93 3.88
CA ALA A 67 6.93 -1.90 4.69
C ALA A 67 8.44 -1.91 4.48
N HIS A 68 8.96 -0.81 3.93
CA HIS A 68 10.41 -0.55 3.85
C HIS A 68 10.82 0.30 5.04
N SER A 69 11.92 -0.07 5.70
CA SER A 69 12.51 0.67 6.81
C SER A 69 14.01 0.88 6.53
N PRO A 70 14.35 1.74 5.55
CA PRO A 70 15.75 2.06 5.25
C PRO A 70 16.41 2.72 6.46
N ASP A 71 17.75 2.70 6.50
CA ASP A 71 18.47 3.49 7.49
C ASP A 71 18.12 4.99 7.36
N HIS A 72 18.08 5.67 8.50
CA HIS A 72 17.69 7.07 8.57
C HIS A 72 18.66 8.00 7.84
N PHE A 73 19.97 7.73 7.85
CA PHE A 73 20.95 8.55 7.12
C PHE A 73 20.80 8.35 5.62
N ASP A 74 20.56 7.11 5.17
CA ASP A 74 20.33 6.80 3.76
C ASP A 74 19.05 7.45 3.24
N LEU A 75 17.96 7.41 4.01
CA LEU A 75 16.70 8.09 3.67
C LEU A 75 16.89 9.61 3.57
N LEU A 76 17.58 10.21 4.56
CA LEU A 76 17.83 11.65 4.56
C LEU A 76 18.69 12.06 3.35
N ALA A 77 19.76 11.31 3.06
CA ALA A 77 20.61 11.56 1.91
C ALA A 77 19.82 11.45 0.59
N ALA A 78 18.97 10.43 0.44
CA ALA A 78 18.13 10.26 -0.74
C ALA A 78 17.13 11.42 -0.92
N LEU A 79 16.54 11.94 0.16
CA LEU A 79 15.63 13.09 0.12
C LEU A 79 16.34 14.38 -0.31
N HIS A 80 17.54 14.63 0.22
CA HIS A 80 18.36 15.78 -0.19
C HIS A 80 18.74 15.67 -1.66
N GLN A 81 19.30 14.53 -2.08
CA GLN A 81 19.70 14.32 -3.46
C GLN A 81 18.51 14.44 -4.44
N ALA A 82 17.35 13.88 -4.11
CA ALA A 82 16.16 13.99 -4.95
C ALA A 82 15.62 15.42 -5.04
N SER A 83 15.83 16.24 -4.01
CA SER A 83 15.46 17.65 -4.01
C SER A 83 16.41 18.51 -4.84
N ASP A 84 17.70 18.20 -4.83
CA ASP A 84 18.74 18.90 -5.59
C ASP A 84 18.66 18.57 -7.08
N GLU A 85 18.29 17.34 -7.44
CA GLU A 85 18.13 16.86 -8.82
C GLU A 85 16.73 17.13 -9.41
N ARG A 86 15.94 18.04 -8.82
CA ARG A 86 14.58 18.37 -9.29
C ARG A 86 14.56 18.73 -10.78
N GLY A 87 13.81 17.96 -11.55
CA GLY A 87 13.64 18.15 -13.00
C GLY A 87 14.51 17.26 -13.88
N ALA A 88 15.45 16.49 -13.31
CA ALA A 88 16.11 15.42 -14.04
C ALA A 88 15.09 14.34 -14.44
N ALA A 89 15.05 13.98 -15.73
CA ALA A 89 14.17 12.93 -16.23
C ALA A 89 14.58 11.59 -15.62
N THR A 90 13.94 11.22 -14.51
CA THR A 90 14.19 9.97 -13.82
C THR A 90 13.26 8.91 -14.38
N ARG A 91 13.83 7.80 -14.86
CA ARG A 91 13.03 6.64 -15.27
C ARG A 91 12.45 6.00 -14.02
N SER A 92 11.13 5.86 -13.98
CA SER A 92 10.44 5.18 -12.88
C SER A 92 11.02 3.77 -12.68
N PRO A 93 11.12 3.29 -11.43
CA PRO A 93 11.53 1.92 -11.17
C PRO A 93 10.57 0.94 -11.85
N THR A 94 11.09 -0.21 -12.27
CA THR A 94 10.23 -1.29 -12.74
C THR A 94 9.61 -1.94 -11.51
N TRP A 95 8.35 -1.60 -11.24
CA TRP A 95 7.64 -2.13 -10.08
C TRP A 95 7.43 -3.64 -10.18
N ARG A 96 7.68 -4.32 -9.06
CA ARG A 96 7.50 -5.76 -8.87
C ARG A 96 6.44 -5.98 -7.79
N PHE A 97 5.46 -6.82 -8.10
CA PHE A 97 4.42 -7.16 -7.13
C PHE A 97 4.88 -8.29 -6.22
N VAL A 98 4.40 -8.25 -4.99
CA VAL A 98 4.54 -9.35 -4.03
C VAL A 98 3.21 -9.74 -3.42
N SER A 99 3.03 -11.03 -3.24
CA SER A 99 1.83 -11.60 -2.63
C SER A 99 2.22 -12.82 -1.81
N ASN A 100 1.52 -13.06 -0.70
CA ASN A 100 1.65 -14.32 0.05
C ASN A 100 0.69 -15.42 -0.48
N ARG A 101 -0.01 -15.18 -1.61
CA ARG A 101 -0.96 -16.10 -2.21
C ARG A 101 -0.47 -16.56 -3.57
N ARG A 102 -0.14 -17.85 -3.69
CA ARG A 102 0.29 -18.48 -4.95
C ARG A 102 -0.70 -18.20 -6.10
N THR A 103 -1.99 -18.32 -5.84
CA THR A 103 -3.03 -18.07 -6.86
C THR A 103 -2.97 -16.67 -7.44
N THR A 104 -2.63 -15.66 -6.63
CA THR A 104 -2.53 -14.27 -7.07
C THR A 104 -1.26 -14.05 -7.88
N VAL A 105 -0.13 -14.63 -7.43
CA VAL A 105 1.14 -14.62 -8.18
C VAL A 105 0.94 -15.23 -9.56
N ASP A 106 0.38 -16.44 -9.63
CA ASP A 106 0.17 -17.15 -10.89
C ASP A 106 -0.72 -16.35 -11.85
N ALA A 107 -1.79 -15.73 -11.33
CA ALA A 107 -2.68 -14.89 -12.12
C ALA A 107 -1.97 -13.65 -12.68
N LEU A 108 -1.18 -12.93 -11.86
CA LEU A 108 -0.45 -11.75 -12.30
C LEU A 108 0.65 -12.09 -13.31
N VAL A 109 1.38 -13.19 -13.08
CA VAL A 109 2.40 -13.67 -14.02
C VAL A 109 1.77 -14.08 -15.35
N SER A 110 0.57 -14.68 -15.34
CA SER A 110 -0.15 -15.09 -16.57
C SER A 110 -0.47 -13.92 -17.51
N VAL A 111 -0.58 -12.69 -16.97
CA VAL A 111 -0.83 -11.46 -17.75
C VAL A 111 0.45 -10.64 -17.97
N GLY A 112 1.62 -11.19 -17.64
CA GLY A 112 2.93 -10.58 -17.87
C GLY A 112 3.40 -9.61 -16.77
N ALA A 113 2.72 -9.55 -15.63
CA ALA A 113 3.22 -8.78 -14.49
C ALA A 113 4.40 -9.50 -13.82
N VAL A 114 5.36 -8.73 -13.30
CA VAL A 114 6.42 -9.28 -12.47
C VAL A 114 5.87 -9.45 -11.06
N CYS A 115 5.70 -10.69 -10.61
CA CYS A 115 5.20 -10.98 -9.27
C CYS A 115 5.92 -12.16 -8.63
N SER A 116 6.23 -12.03 -7.33
CA SER A 116 6.89 -13.06 -6.54
C SER A 116 6.05 -13.46 -5.32
N LEU A 117 6.11 -14.74 -4.97
CA LEU A 117 5.53 -15.24 -3.72
C LEU A 117 6.40 -14.82 -2.54
N VAL A 118 5.79 -14.25 -1.50
CA VAL A 118 6.44 -14.00 -0.22
C VAL A 118 6.04 -15.09 0.76
N ASP A 119 7.03 -15.72 1.37
CA ASP A 119 6.85 -16.69 2.44
C ASP A 119 7.57 -16.24 3.72
N ALA A 120 7.33 -16.95 4.83
CA ALA A 120 7.93 -16.63 6.13
C ALA A 120 9.47 -16.74 6.16
N ASN A 121 10.08 -17.33 5.12
CA ASN A 121 11.52 -17.57 5.03
C ASN A 121 12.20 -16.66 3.99
N SER A 122 11.44 -15.72 3.42
CA SER A 122 11.93 -14.77 2.43
C SER A 122 12.81 -13.73 3.12
N THR A 123 14.10 -13.70 2.79
CA THR A 123 15.05 -12.66 3.25
C THR A 123 14.88 -11.40 2.42
N ALA A 124 13.68 -10.82 2.45
CA ALA A 124 13.36 -9.64 1.67
C ALA A 124 13.88 -8.37 2.36
N GLU A 125 14.23 -7.34 1.58
CA GLU A 125 14.62 -5.99 2.05
C GLU A 125 13.42 -5.19 2.62
N PHE A 126 12.30 -5.86 2.87
CA PHE A 126 11.05 -5.29 3.34
C PHE A 126 10.31 -6.29 4.23
N GLU A 127 9.43 -5.76 5.08
CA GLU A 127 8.47 -6.54 5.84
C GLU A 127 7.15 -6.65 5.08
N TYR A 128 6.64 -7.88 4.93
CA TYR A 128 5.32 -8.12 4.32
C TYR A 128 4.24 -8.24 5.39
N LEU A 129 3.30 -7.31 5.39
CA LEU A 129 2.18 -7.25 6.32
C LEU A 129 0.90 -7.74 5.64
N GLY A 130 0.74 -9.07 5.57
CA GLY A 130 -0.42 -9.71 4.94
C GLY A 130 -1.70 -9.60 5.79
N PHE A 131 -2.84 -9.39 5.13
CA PHE A 131 -4.16 -9.44 5.80
C PHE A 131 -4.58 -10.86 6.15
N TRP A 132 -3.97 -11.84 5.47
CA TRP A 132 -4.25 -13.25 5.64
C TRP A 132 -2.98 -13.94 6.10
N LEU A 133 -2.89 -14.29 7.37
CA LEU A 133 -1.86 -15.21 7.84
C LEU A 133 -2.22 -16.62 7.35
N PRO A 134 -1.24 -17.45 6.93
CA PRO A 134 -1.51 -18.87 6.78
C PRO A 134 -2.00 -19.40 8.13
N LEU A 135 -3.12 -20.14 8.12
CA LEU A 135 -3.58 -20.90 9.28
C LEU A 135 -2.37 -21.62 9.88
N SER A 136 -2.02 -21.28 11.12
CA SER A 136 -0.98 -22.01 11.84
C SER A 136 -1.34 -23.49 11.81
N LYS A 137 -0.35 -24.36 11.57
CA LYS A 137 -0.47 -25.83 11.58
C LYS A 137 -0.83 -26.40 12.98
N GLY A 138 -1.55 -25.65 13.81
CA GLY A 138 -1.92 -26.01 15.19
C GLY A 138 -3.36 -26.48 15.38
N GLN A 139 -4.18 -26.58 14.33
CA GLN A 139 -5.60 -26.95 14.47
C GLN A 139 -6.03 -28.23 13.74
N LEU A 140 -5.08 -29.10 13.38
CA LEU A 140 -5.35 -30.51 13.13
C LEU A 140 -4.88 -31.33 14.32
N GLY A 141 -5.78 -31.60 15.27
CA GLY A 141 -5.43 -32.48 16.38
C GLY A 141 -6.36 -32.43 17.59
N LYS A 142 -7.68 -32.57 17.41
CA LYS A 142 -8.54 -33.16 18.45
C LYS A 142 -9.57 -34.07 17.80
N SER A 143 -9.11 -35.28 17.47
CA SER A 143 -9.99 -36.45 17.47
C SER A 143 -10.26 -36.78 18.94
N HIS A 144 -11.51 -36.71 19.37
CA HIS A 144 -11.97 -37.41 20.56
C HIS A 144 -12.95 -38.48 20.10
N ALA A 145 -12.40 -39.69 20.01
CA ALA A 145 -13.14 -40.89 20.33
C ALA A 145 -13.57 -40.83 21.80
N GLY A 146 -14.79 -41.25 22.06
CA GLY A 146 -15.44 -41.33 23.37
C GLY A 146 -16.90 -41.62 23.17
#